data_AF-A0A534VNA0-F1
#
_entry.id   AF-A0A534VNA0-F1
#
_cell.length_a   1.000
_cell.length_b   1.000
_cell.length_c   1.000
_cell.angle_alpha   90.00
_cell.angle_beta   90.00
_cell.angle_gamma   90.00
#
_symmetry.space_group_name_H-M   'P 1'
#
loop_
_entity.id
_entity.type
_entity.pdbx_description
1 polymer ?
#
loop_
_entity_poly.entity_id
_entity_poly.type
_entity_poly.pdbx_seq_one_letter_code
_entity_poly.pdbx_strand_id
1 'polypeptide(L)'
;MRLEAHGHPLHTRALSVVLTARADRKLDVHGTVLDLRKRGFVPVAGDLQGAGIIHDMRLAGMIDPGSATLETLAAEQRSVAFEPSAVTAGESCRDPIDRIAALAGTRLDDGWARRLAGAIGGPRGCSHLLTLGHLLGSSAAWALARERALHGARPARPAGQRVFQRAVVIDGHETAPARVLLAAQTSDLHFVPVGTLVRPMDRFAEQLEVRLVAEVEFPHLTVGRLEAAERRRGAADLEGAAWRDRSAAIAWLIGHRLGAGVTAELLARLGGAPDDRPLLDTVLMLAPTLVQCAAAMSEAWPLAFRADPSVVAMGGLTDSCYMWRRDGALDRARVAEGNRSPRRP
;
A
#
# COMPACT_ATOMS: atom_id res chain seq x y z
N MET A 1 -7.94 19.26 -9.82
CA MET A 1 -8.05 18.02 -10.60
C MET A 1 -9.22 17.19 -10.09
N ARG A 2 -10.19 16.89 -10.97
CA ARG A 2 -11.24 15.91 -10.69
C ARG A 2 -10.67 14.51 -10.96
N LEU A 3 -10.96 13.54 -10.09
CA LEU A 3 -10.67 12.14 -10.37
C LEU A 3 -11.88 11.55 -11.09
N GLU A 4 -11.70 11.15 -12.34
CA GLU A 4 -12.72 10.49 -13.13
C GLU A 4 -12.31 9.04 -13.35
N ALA A 5 -13.03 8.12 -12.71
CA ALA A 5 -12.89 6.70 -12.93
C ALA A 5 -14.03 6.20 -13.82
N HIS A 6 -13.72 5.34 -14.78
CA HIS A 6 -14.67 4.76 -15.72
C HIS A 6 -14.24 3.33 -16.08
N GLY A 7 -15.12 2.59 -16.75
CA GLY A 7 -14.92 1.19 -17.06
C GLY A 7 -15.44 0.25 -15.97
N HIS A 8 -15.15 -1.04 -16.12
CA HIS A 8 -15.64 -2.07 -15.20
C HIS A 8 -14.82 -2.09 -13.91
N PRO A 9 -15.44 -1.97 -12.73
CA PRO A 9 -14.71 -1.96 -11.46
C PRO A 9 -14.06 -3.32 -11.17
N LEU A 10 -12.75 -3.33 -10.92
CA LEU A 10 -11.97 -4.54 -10.64
C LEU A 10 -11.68 -4.70 -9.15
N HIS A 11 -11.03 -3.69 -8.56
CA HIS A 11 -10.47 -3.78 -7.21
C HIS A 11 -10.41 -2.41 -6.55
N THR A 12 -10.55 -2.36 -5.23
CA THR A 12 -10.12 -1.22 -4.40
C THR A 12 -9.05 -1.68 -3.45
N ARG A 13 -7.94 -0.95 -3.41
CA ARG A 13 -7.01 -1.00 -2.30
C ARG A 13 -7.12 0.27 -1.50
N ALA A 14 -7.36 0.14 -0.19
CA ALA A 14 -7.37 1.25 0.75
C ALA A 14 -6.32 0.99 1.83
N LEU A 15 -5.42 1.96 2.04
CA LEU A 15 -4.47 1.96 3.14
C LEU A 15 -4.71 3.19 4.02
N SER A 16 -4.47 3.06 5.31
CA SER A 16 -4.47 4.19 6.24
C SER A 16 -3.34 4.09 7.24
N VAL A 17 -2.86 5.25 7.69
CA VAL A 17 -1.90 5.37 8.80
C VAL A 17 -2.38 6.49 9.72
N VAL A 18 -2.52 6.21 11.01
CA VAL A 18 -2.95 7.18 12.02
C VAL A 18 -1.92 7.25 13.12
N LEU A 19 -1.57 8.48 13.53
CA LEU A 19 -0.72 8.74 14.70
C LEU A 19 -1.54 9.46 15.77
N THR A 20 -1.50 8.96 16.99
CA THR A 20 -2.25 9.49 18.14
C THR A 20 -1.32 9.70 19.32
N ALA A 21 -1.45 10.84 20.00
CA ALA A 21 -0.64 11.17 21.17
C ALA A 21 -0.98 10.31 22.38
N ARG A 22 0.03 9.92 23.15
CA ARG A 22 -0.10 9.18 24.41
C ARG A 22 0.25 10.05 25.61
N ALA A 23 -0.15 9.60 26.81
CA ALA A 23 0.14 10.29 28.06
C ALA A 23 1.64 10.36 28.38
N ASP A 24 2.41 9.36 27.96
CA ASP A 24 3.89 9.29 28.10
C ASP A 24 4.65 10.12 27.06
N ARG A 25 3.94 10.94 26.27
CA ARG A 25 4.45 11.73 25.14
C ARG A 25 5.01 10.93 23.96
N LYS A 26 4.76 9.62 23.92
CA LYS A 26 4.96 8.80 22.72
C LYS A 26 3.75 8.89 21.81
N LEU A 27 3.84 8.27 20.63
CA LEU A 27 2.74 8.18 19.69
C LEU A 27 2.34 6.72 19.49
N ASP A 28 1.04 6.43 19.56
CA ASP A 28 0.50 5.21 18.97
C ASP A 28 0.48 5.38 17.46
N VAL A 29 0.91 4.36 16.71
CA VAL A 29 0.80 4.30 15.26
C VAL A 29 -0.05 3.09 14.86
N HIS A 30 -1.05 3.33 14.02
CA HIS A 30 -1.92 2.29 13.48
C HIS A 30 -1.92 2.38 11.96
N GLY A 31 -1.62 1.25 11.31
CA GLY A 31 -1.74 1.08 9.87
C GLY A 31 -2.81 0.06 9.53
N THR A 32 -3.56 0.27 8.45
CA THR A 32 -4.50 -0.73 7.89
C THR A 32 -4.29 -0.83 6.39
N VAL A 33 -4.41 -2.04 5.83
CA VAL A 33 -4.59 -2.29 4.40
C VAL A 33 -5.83 -3.15 4.20
N LEU A 34 -6.71 -2.69 3.32
CA LEU A 34 -7.93 -3.38 2.91
C LEU A 34 -7.93 -3.52 1.39
N ASP A 35 -8.09 -4.75 0.93
CA ASP A 35 -8.23 -5.12 -0.47
C ASP A 35 -9.63 -5.67 -0.71
N LEU A 36 -10.41 -4.95 -1.52
CA LEU A 36 -11.76 -5.31 -1.93
C LEU A 36 -11.76 -5.69 -3.41
N ARG A 37 -11.96 -6.97 -3.69
CA ARG A 37 -12.25 -7.44 -5.06
C ARG A 37 -13.71 -7.14 -5.37
N LYS A 38 -13.97 -6.41 -6.45
CA LYS A 38 -15.33 -5.96 -6.79
C LYS A 38 -16.07 -6.91 -7.73
N ARG A 39 -15.36 -7.81 -8.41
CA ARG A 39 -15.95 -8.75 -9.37
C ARG A 39 -15.09 -9.98 -9.61
N GLY A 40 -15.69 -10.90 -10.37
CA GLY A 40 -15.07 -12.13 -10.80
C GLY A 40 -14.90 -13.12 -9.66
N PHE A 41 -14.45 -14.30 -10.05
CA PHE A 41 -13.84 -15.25 -9.15
C PHE A 41 -12.47 -15.59 -9.72
N VAL A 42 -11.55 -16.02 -8.86
CA VAL A 42 -10.21 -16.40 -9.25
C VAL A 42 -9.94 -17.75 -8.65
N PRO A 43 -9.74 -18.80 -9.47
CA PRO A 43 -9.23 -20.04 -8.93
C PRO A 43 -7.74 -19.85 -8.72
N VAL A 44 -7.36 -19.80 -7.45
CA VAL A 44 -5.99 -19.57 -7.01
C VAL A 44 -5.68 -20.64 -5.99
N ALA A 45 -4.55 -21.33 -6.20
CA ALA A 45 -4.07 -22.34 -5.26
C ALA A 45 -5.12 -23.42 -4.92
N GLY A 46 -5.86 -23.90 -5.93
CA GLY A 46 -6.86 -24.96 -5.72
C GLY A 46 -8.16 -24.57 -5.05
N ASP A 47 -8.41 -23.27 -4.86
CA ASP A 47 -9.67 -22.76 -4.32
C ASP A 47 -10.28 -21.67 -5.22
N LEU A 48 -11.59 -21.48 -5.14
CA LEU A 48 -12.35 -20.50 -5.89
C LEU A 48 -12.66 -19.26 -5.05
N GLN A 49 -11.90 -18.19 -5.24
CA GLN A 49 -12.09 -16.96 -4.47
C GLN A 49 -12.99 -15.97 -5.23
N GLY A 50 -14.16 -15.67 -4.68
CA GLY A 50 -15.10 -14.69 -5.25
C GLY A 50 -14.74 -13.22 -4.99
N ALA A 51 -15.68 -12.33 -5.30
CA ALA A 51 -15.64 -10.93 -4.89
C ALA A 51 -15.82 -10.77 -3.36
N GLY A 52 -15.34 -9.66 -2.81
CA GLY A 52 -15.36 -9.38 -1.37
C GLY A 52 -14.03 -8.91 -0.80
N ILE A 53 -13.93 -8.87 0.52
CA ILE A 53 -12.71 -8.47 1.24
C ILE A 53 -11.71 -9.62 1.19
N ILE A 54 -10.65 -9.46 0.39
CA ILE A 54 -9.60 -10.48 0.19
C ILE A 54 -8.47 -10.33 1.21
N HIS A 55 -8.17 -9.09 1.61
CA HIS A 55 -7.20 -8.79 2.64
C HIS A 55 -7.76 -7.71 3.56
N ASP A 56 -7.70 -7.94 4.87
CA ASP A 56 -7.87 -6.92 5.92
C ASP A 56 -6.74 -7.17 6.92
N MET A 57 -5.71 -6.34 6.86
CA MET A 57 -4.52 -6.49 7.68
C MET A 57 -4.14 -5.17 8.34
N ARG A 58 -3.55 -5.27 9.53
CA ARG A 58 -3.25 -4.13 10.37
C ARG A 58 -1.85 -4.22 10.94
N LEU A 59 -1.27 -3.06 11.19
CA LEU A 59 -0.07 -2.86 11.98
C LEU A 59 -0.42 -1.95 13.15
N ALA A 60 0.05 -2.27 14.35
CA ALA A 60 -0.08 -1.43 15.52
C ALA A 60 1.26 -1.36 16.25
N GLY A 61 1.66 -0.17 16.67
CA GLY A 61 2.95 0.05 17.30
C GLY A 61 3.01 1.35 18.07
N MET A 62 4.18 1.61 18.64
CA MET A 62 4.47 2.81 19.41
C MET A 62 5.75 3.46 18.89
N ILE A 63 5.73 4.79 18.76
CA ILE A 63 6.85 5.58 18.26
C ILE A 63 7.29 6.55 19.36
N ASP A 64 8.59 6.60 19.62
CA ASP A 64 9.21 7.74 20.30
C ASP A 64 9.45 8.87 19.27
N PRO A 65 8.68 9.98 19.33
CA PRO A 65 8.83 11.09 18.38
C PRO A 65 10.15 11.85 18.55
N GLY A 66 10.81 11.74 19.71
CA GLY A 66 12.09 12.40 19.97
C GLY A 66 13.23 11.77 19.20
N SER A 67 13.27 10.43 19.17
CA SER A 67 14.27 9.67 18.44
C SER A 67 13.80 9.21 17.05
N ALA A 68 12.52 9.32 16.72
CA ALA A 68 11.89 8.71 15.55
C ALA A 68 12.11 7.18 15.51
N THR A 69 12.03 6.53 16.67
CA THR A 69 12.21 5.08 16.81
C THR A 69 10.86 4.41 16.98
N LEU A 70 10.62 3.34 16.22
CA LEU A 70 9.49 2.44 16.41
C LEU A 70 9.81 1.47 17.54
N GLU A 71 9.26 1.70 18.73
CA GLU A 71 9.55 0.90 19.92
C GLU A 71 8.89 -0.48 19.89
N THR A 72 7.67 -0.55 19.36
CA THR A 72 6.91 -1.79 19.21
C THR A 72 6.24 -1.83 17.85
N LEU A 73 6.03 -3.04 17.33
CA LEU A 73 5.22 -3.27 16.13
C LEU A 73 4.64 -4.69 16.18
N ALA A 74 3.34 -4.79 16.01
CA ALA A 74 2.60 -6.04 15.89
C ALA A 74 1.70 -5.98 14.66
N ALA A 75 1.38 -7.16 14.12
CA ALA A 75 0.47 -7.30 12.99
C ALA A 75 -0.79 -8.07 13.40
N GLU A 76 -1.89 -7.76 12.71
CA GLU A 76 -3.14 -8.53 12.75
C GLU A 76 -3.57 -8.79 11.30
N GLN A 77 -4.04 -10.00 10.99
CA GLN A 77 -4.59 -10.33 9.68
C GLN A 77 -6.02 -10.84 9.90
N ARG A 78 -7.04 -10.07 9.58
CA ARG A 78 -8.45 -10.47 9.78
C ARG A 78 -8.95 -11.31 8.63
N SER A 79 -8.61 -10.89 7.40
CA SER A 79 -8.87 -11.62 6.17
C SER A 79 -7.56 -11.80 5.40
N VAL A 80 -7.34 -13.00 4.86
CA VAL A 80 -6.18 -13.38 4.06
C VAL A 80 -6.60 -14.20 2.86
N ALA A 81 -5.82 -14.14 1.78
CA ALA A 81 -6.09 -14.94 0.59
C ALA A 81 -5.89 -16.46 0.78
N PHE A 82 -5.07 -16.90 1.74
CA PHE A 82 -4.76 -18.32 1.93
C PHE A 82 -4.83 -18.68 3.41
N GLU A 83 -5.82 -19.50 3.75
CA GLU A 83 -5.94 -20.18 5.04
C GLU A 83 -5.38 -21.61 4.93
N PRO A 84 -5.05 -22.27 6.06
CA PRO A 84 -4.58 -23.65 6.06
C PRO A 84 -5.56 -24.58 5.35
N SER A 85 -5.06 -25.36 4.39
CA SER A 85 -5.85 -26.35 3.66
C SER A 85 -4.97 -27.51 3.19
N ALA A 86 -5.60 -28.53 2.58
CA ALA A 86 -4.86 -29.63 1.95
C ALA A 86 -3.93 -29.14 0.83
N VAL A 87 -4.36 -28.16 0.03
CA VAL A 87 -3.57 -27.63 -1.10
C VAL A 87 -2.40 -26.77 -0.62
N THR A 88 -2.56 -26.05 0.50
CA THR A 88 -1.46 -25.31 1.12
C THR A 88 -0.59 -26.19 2.02
N ALA A 89 -0.87 -27.49 2.12
CA ALA A 89 -0.22 -28.42 3.05
C ALA A 89 -0.21 -27.90 4.50
N GLY A 90 -1.28 -27.22 4.91
CA GLY A 90 -1.42 -26.59 6.23
C GLY A 90 -0.77 -25.21 6.37
N GLU A 91 -0.06 -24.70 5.37
CA GLU A 91 0.54 -23.36 5.40
C GLU A 91 -0.52 -22.25 5.27
N SER A 92 -0.25 -21.09 5.86
CA SER A 92 -1.13 -19.91 5.80
C SER A 92 -0.35 -18.62 5.56
N CYS A 93 -1.06 -17.63 4.98
CA CYS A 93 -0.63 -16.23 4.97
C CYS A 93 -0.29 -15.66 6.36
N ARG A 94 -0.76 -16.30 7.43
CA ARG A 94 -0.57 -15.92 8.84
C ARG A 94 0.73 -16.42 9.43
N ASP A 95 1.32 -17.49 8.89
CA ASP A 95 2.53 -18.11 9.44
C ASP A 95 3.71 -17.14 9.64
N PRO A 96 3.98 -16.15 8.76
CA PRO A 96 5.11 -15.25 8.94
C PRO A 96 4.78 -14.02 9.79
N ILE A 97 3.59 -13.90 10.38
CA ILE A 97 3.07 -12.65 10.98
C ILE A 97 4.00 -12.07 12.05
N ASP A 98 4.57 -12.92 12.90
CA ASP A 98 5.39 -12.49 14.04
C ASP A 98 6.74 -11.89 13.63
N ARG A 99 7.20 -12.12 12.39
CA ARG A 99 8.46 -11.56 11.89
C ARG A 99 8.45 -10.03 11.88
N ILE A 100 7.28 -9.39 11.84
CA ILE A 100 7.18 -7.94 11.90
C ILE A 100 7.72 -7.36 13.22
N ALA A 101 7.63 -8.13 14.32
CA ALA A 101 8.07 -7.69 15.64
C ALA A 101 9.59 -7.46 15.70
N ALA A 102 10.36 -8.06 14.79
CA ALA A 102 11.81 -7.83 14.67
C ALA A 102 12.18 -6.38 14.29
N LEU A 103 11.21 -5.56 13.90
CA LEU A 103 11.40 -4.14 13.60
C LEU A 103 11.26 -3.23 14.83
N ALA A 104 10.88 -3.78 15.98
CA ALA A 104 10.93 -3.06 17.25
C ALA A 104 12.36 -2.55 17.54
N GLY A 105 12.45 -1.32 18.04
CA GLY A 105 13.72 -0.62 18.29
C GLY A 105 14.38 -0.01 17.04
N THR A 106 13.76 -0.11 15.86
CA THR A 106 14.36 0.45 14.64
C THR A 106 13.94 1.90 14.39
N ARG A 107 14.88 2.69 13.88
CA ARG A 107 14.64 4.08 13.50
C ARG A 107 13.86 4.18 12.18
N LEU A 108 12.99 5.18 12.09
CA LEU A 108 12.26 5.58 10.89
C LEU A 108 13.10 6.55 10.05
N ASP A 109 14.19 6.02 9.48
CA ASP A 109 15.12 6.74 8.61
C ASP A 109 15.26 6.05 7.24
N ASP A 110 16.21 6.50 6.42
CA ASP A 110 16.44 5.96 5.07
C ASP A 110 16.76 4.45 5.04
N GLY A 111 17.21 3.89 6.18
CA GLY A 111 17.44 2.45 6.33
C GLY A 111 16.19 1.64 6.63
N TRP A 112 15.05 2.27 6.94
CA TRP A 112 13.80 1.59 7.32
C TRP A 112 13.35 0.59 6.25
N ALA A 113 13.28 1.05 4.99
CA ALA A 113 12.82 0.21 3.88
C ALA A 113 13.66 -1.07 3.73
N ARG A 114 14.98 -0.96 3.92
CA ARG A 114 15.90 -2.10 3.86
C ARG A 114 15.70 -3.06 5.02
N ARG A 115 15.54 -2.55 6.25
CA ARG A 115 15.28 -3.37 7.44
C ARG A 115 13.95 -4.09 7.36
N LEU A 116 12.89 -3.40 6.93
CA LEU A 116 11.56 -3.96 6.68
C LEU A 116 11.60 -5.08 5.63
N ALA A 117 12.24 -4.82 4.48
CA ALA A 117 12.44 -5.84 3.45
C ALA A 117 13.30 -7.02 3.96
N GLY A 118 14.27 -6.75 4.84
CA GLY A 118 15.08 -7.72 5.56
C GLY A 118 14.26 -8.63 6.48
N ALA A 119 13.24 -8.09 7.15
CA ALA A 119 12.42 -8.86 8.09
C ALA A 119 11.34 -9.70 7.37
N ILE A 120 10.59 -9.07 6.46
CA ILE A 120 9.37 -9.67 5.89
C ILE A 120 9.29 -9.60 4.35
N GLY A 121 10.38 -9.22 3.69
CA GLY A 121 10.42 -9.11 2.23
C GLY A 121 10.45 -10.48 1.52
N GLY A 122 9.72 -10.55 0.40
CA GLY A 122 9.69 -11.71 -0.50
C GLY A 122 9.24 -12.99 0.21
N PRO A 123 9.97 -14.11 0.08
CA PRO A 123 9.55 -15.41 0.60
C PRO A 123 9.49 -15.49 2.12
N ARG A 124 9.98 -14.46 2.83
CA ARG A 124 9.98 -14.38 4.29
C ARG A 124 8.68 -13.85 4.87
N GLY A 125 7.80 -13.23 4.08
CA GLY A 125 6.65 -12.56 4.67
C GLY A 125 5.50 -12.28 3.73
N CYS A 126 4.54 -11.51 4.23
CA CYS A 126 3.37 -11.08 3.49
C CYS A 126 3.68 -9.80 2.71
N SER A 127 3.49 -9.81 1.39
CA SER A 127 3.67 -8.64 0.53
C SER A 127 2.77 -7.46 0.92
N HIS A 128 1.60 -7.73 1.49
CA HIS A 128 0.66 -6.71 1.95
C HIS A 128 1.12 -6.03 3.23
N LEU A 129 1.59 -6.80 4.21
CA LEU A 129 2.22 -6.24 5.42
C LEU A 129 3.52 -5.49 5.08
N LEU A 130 4.29 -5.97 4.09
CA LEU A 130 5.46 -5.24 3.57
C LEU A 130 5.05 -3.88 2.99
N THR A 131 4.03 -3.87 2.14
CA THR A 131 3.50 -2.64 1.53
C THR A 131 2.96 -1.67 2.60
N LEU A 132 2.18 -2.18 3.55
CA LEU A 132 1.64 -1.40 4.67
C LEU A 132 2.76 -0.88 5.58
N GLY A 133 3.79 -1.68 5.87
CA GLY A 133 4.95 -1.26 6.67
C GLY A 133 5.78 -0.18 5.99
N HIS A 134 5.92 -0.23 4.66
CA HIS A 134 6.56 0.85 3.90
C HIS A 134 5.78 2.15 4.04
N LEU A 135 4.46 2.10 3.83
CA LEU A 135 3.59 3.27 3.99
C LEU A 135 3.59 3.78 5.43
N LEU A 136 3.53 2.90 6.43
CA LEU A 136 3.52 3.27 7.85
C LEU A 136 4.80 4.03 8.21
N GLY A 137 5.97 3.44 7.97
CA GLY A 137 7.23 4.08 8.33
C GLY A 137 7.45 5.39 7.58
N SER A 138 7.07 5.41 6.29
CA SER A 138 7.04 6.61 5.47
C SER A 138 6.19 7.73 6.07
N SER A 139 4.93 7.41 6.36
CA SER A 139 3.93 8.37 6.78
C SER A 139 4.23 8.88 8.18
N ALA A 140 4.77 8.03 9.05
CA ALA A 140 5.21 8.43 10.37
C ALA A 140 6.43 9.38 10.30
N ALA A 141 7.45 9.08 9.50
CA ALA A 141 8.59 9.98 9.32
C ALA A 141 8.15 11.34 8.75
N TRP A 142 7.29 11.33 7.73
CA TRP A 142 6.67 12.53 7.15
C TRP A 142 5.88 13.33 8.20
N ALA A 143 5.01 12.65 8.96
CA ALA A 143 4.19 13.28 10.00
C ALA A 143 5.03 13.91 11.10
N LEU A 144 6.09 13.25 11.57
CA LEU A 144 7.00 13.78 12.60
C LEU A 144 7.75 15.02 12.11
N ALA A 145 8.23 15.01 10.87
CA ALA A 145 8.90 16.17 10.28
C ALA A 145 7.92 17.34 10.12
N ARG A 146 6.69 17.07 9.65
CA ARG A 146 5.67 18.10 9.46
C ARG A 146 5.15 18.67 10.78
N GLU A 147 4.92 17.81 11.77
CA GLU A 147 4.57 18.20 13.14
C GLU A 147 5.62 19.17 13.71
N ARG A 148 6.90 18.86 13.54
CA ARG A 148 8.00 19.74 13.96
C ARG A 148 7.98 21.09 13.25
N ALA A 149 7.72 21.10 11.95
CA ALA A 149 7.67 22.32 11.16
C ALA A 149 6.47 23.21 11.53
N LEU A 150 5.30 22.61 11.83
CA LEU A 150 4.07 23.33 12.14
C LEU A 150 3.99 23.78 13.60
N HIS A 151 4.51 22.98 14.54
CA HIS A 151 4.24 23.13 15.97
C HIS A 151 5.49 23.06 16.85
N GLY A 152 6.69 22.97 16.27
CA GLY A 152 7.95 22.86 17.00
C GLY A 152 8.27 21.44 17.47
N ALA A 153 9.40 21.26 18.16
CA ALA A 153 9.98 19.94 18.38
C ALA A 153 9.17 18.98 19.29
N ARG A 154 8.40 19.50 20.23
CA ARG A 154 7.66 18.72 21.24
C ARG A 154 6.37 19.43 21.67
N PRO A 155 5.37 19.56 20.79
CA PRO A 155 4.11 20.19 21.15
C PRO A 155 3.39 19.38 22.24
N ALA A 156 2.81 20.08 23.21
CA ALA A 156 2.02 19.44 24.25
C ALA A 156 0.67 19.00 23.67
N ARG A 157 0.36 17.70 23.81
CA ARG A 157 -0.90 17.12 23.33
C ARG A 157 -1.56 16.29 24.42
N PRO A 158 -2.88 16.43 24.64
CA PRO A 158 -3.62 15.49 25.46
C PRO A 158 -3.54 14.06 24.89
N ALA A 159 -3.51 13.06 25.76
CA ALA A 159 -3.58 11.66 25.35
C ALA A 159 -4.86 11.40 24.53
N GLY A 160 -4.75 10.57 23.50
CA GLY A 160 -5.84 10.26 22.56
C GLY A 160 -6.04 11.30 21.46
N GLN A 161 -5.33 12.43 21.47
CA GLN A 161 -5.43 13.40 20.38
C GLN A 161 -4.71 12.90 19.13
N ARG A 162 -5.42 12.84 18.00
CA ARG A 162 -4.81 12.57 16.68
C ARG A 162 -3.79 13.66 16.35
N VAL A 163 -2.62 13.23 15.92
CA VAL A 163 -1.53 14.09 15.41
C VAL A 163 -1.61 14.16 13.90
N PHE A 164 -1.82 13.00 13.27
CA PHE A 164 -1.79 12.84 11.83
C PHE A 164 -2.68 11.68 11.38
N GLN A 165 -3.22 11.80 10.18
CA GLN A 165 -3.84 10.70 9.46
C GLN A 165 -3.49 10.79 7.97
N ARG A 166 -2.99 9.68 7.41
CA ARG A 166 -2.93 9.45 5.97
C ARG A 166 -3.96 8.41 5.56
N ALA A 167 -4.62 8.64 4.44
CA ALA A 167 -5.35 7.62 3.71
C ALA A 167 -4.85 7.57 2.26
N VAL A 168 -4.62 6.38 1.73
CA VAL A 168 -4.29 6.13 0.32
C VAL A 168 -5.33 5.17 -0.24
N VAL A 169 -6.12 5.62 -1.21
CA VAL A 169 -7.16 4.79 -1.85
C VAL A 169 -6.86 4.72 -3.33
N ILE A 170 -6.91 3.52 -3.88
CA ILE A 170 -6.67 3.25 -5.30
C ILE A 170 -7.76 2.33 -5.81
N ASP A 171 -8.50 2.82 -6.79
CA ASP A 171 -9.51 2.05 -7.51
C ASP A 171 -8.99 1.64 -8.88
N GLY A 172 -9.05 0.34 -9.15
CA GLY A 172 -8.76 -0.24 -10.45
C GLY A 172 -10.02 -0.51 -11.25
N HIS A 173 -10.01 -0.12 -12.52
CA HIS A 173 -11.10 -0.35 -13.46
C HIS A 173 -10.54 -0.87 -14.79
N GLU A 174 -11.24 -1.80 -15.43
CA GLU A 174 -10.96 -2.21 -16.80
C GLU A 174 -11.70 -1.29 -17.77
N THR A 175 -10.98 -0.45 -18.50
CA THR A 175 -11.57 0.52 -19.44
C THR A 175 -11.75 -0.04 -20.84
N ALA A 176 -10.95 -1.04 -21.19
CA ALA A 176 -11.01 -1.84 -22.41
C ALA A 176 -10.30 -3.18 -22.13
N PRO A 177 -10.44 -4.21 -23.00
CA PRO A 177 -9.72 -5.46 -22.83
C PRO A 177 -8.22 -5.23 -22.62
N ALA A 178 -7.67 -5.81 -21.54
CA ALA A 178 -6.26 -5.67 -21.16
C ALA A 178 -5.79 -4.24 -20.83
N ARG A 179 -6.70 -3.28 -20.59
CA ARG A 179 -6.37 -1.92 -20.16
C ARG A 179 -6.98 -1.60 -18.81
N VAL A 180 -6.13 -1.20 -17.86
CA VAL A 180 -6.55 -0.88 -16.50
C VAL A 180 -6.29 0.59 -16.19
N LEU A 181 -7.34 1.28 -15.77
CA LEU A 181 -7.29 2.59 -15.16
C LEU A 181 -7.14 2.46 -13.65
N LEU A 182 -6.11 3.08 -13.09
CA LEU A 182 -5.90 3.24 -11.66
C LEU A 182 -6.19 4.70 -11.29
N ALA A 183 -7.24 4.93 -10.50
CA ALA A 183 -7.53 6.22 -9.90
C ALA A 183 -7.09 6.20 -8.44
N ALA A 184 -6.06 6.99 -8.12
CA ALA A 184 -5.43 7.03 -6.81
C ALA A 184 -5.65 8.38 -6.12
N GLN A 185 -5.93 8.34 -4.81
CA GLN A 185 -5.99 9.50 -3.96
C GLN A 185 -5.26 9.24 -2.64
N THR A 186 -4.34 10.14 -2.30
CA THR A 186 -3.76 10.25 -0.97
C THR A 186 -4.30 11.50 -0.29
N SER A 187 -4.71 11.38 0.97
CA SER A 187 -5.09 12.51 1.82
C SER A 187 -4.38 12.42 3.14
N ASP A 188 -3.62 13.47 3.45
CA ASP A 188 -2.99 13.71 4.73
C ASP A 188 -3.78 14.77 5.49
N LEU A 189 -4.03 14.52 6.77
CA LEU A 189 -4.63 15.46 7.69
C LEU A 189 -3.69 15.64 8.88
N HIS A 190 -3.26 16.88 9.11
CA HIS A 190 -2.49 17.30 10.26
C HIS A 190 -3.39 18.06 11.22
N PHE A 191 -3.19 17.82 12.52
CA PHE A 191 -4.05 18.37 13.55
C PHE A 191 -3.28 19.35 14.46
N VAL A 192 -3.89 20.46 14.86
CA VAL A 192 -3.29 21.42 15.80
C VAL A 192 -3.22 20.79 17.21
N PRO A 193 -2.16 21.04 18.01
CA PRO A 193 -2.09 20.65 19.41
C PRO A 193 -2.98 21.57 20.28
N VAL A 194 -4.24 21.16 20.46
CA VAL A 194 -5.25 21.92 21.20
C VAL A 194 -5.82 21.14 22.39
N GLY A 195 -6.58 21.83 23.25
CA GLY A 195 -7.25 21.21 24.40
C GLY A 195 -8.31 20.16 24.01
N THR A 196 -8.83 19.45 25.02
CA THR A 196 -9.73 18.30 24.84
C THR A 196 -11.08 18.66 24.21
N LEU A 197 -11.63 19.82 24.56
CA LEU A 197 -12.93 20.31 24.06
C LEU A 197 -12.72 21.57 23.24
N VAL A 198 -12.67 21.40 21.93
CA VAL A 198 -12.58 22.49 20.94
C VAL A 198 -13.49 22.16 19.76
N ARG A 199 -13.84 23.15 18.94
CA ARG A 199 -14.62 22.89 17.73
C ARG A 199 -13.77 22.03 16.78
N PRO A 200 -14.38 21.13 15.98
CA PRO A 200 -13.61 20.25 15.09
C PRO A 200 -12.64 20.99 14.16
N MET A 201 -13.05 22.13 13.60
CA MET A 201 -12.19 22.94 12.72
C MET A 201 -11.05 23.66 13.45
N ASP A 202 -11.15 23.88 14.76
CA ASP A 202 -10.03 24.42 15.55
C ASP A 202 -8.90 23.38 15.70
N ARG A 203 -9.18 22.10 15.40
CA ARG A 203 -8.17 21.03 15.33
C ARG A 203 -7.51 20.95 13.96
N PHE A 204 -8.01 21.64 12.94
CA PHE A 204 -7.49 21.55 11.58
C PHE A 204 -6.20 22.38 11.45
N ALA A 205 -5.06 21.73 11.18
CA ALA A 205 -3.83 22.44 10.87
C ALA A 205 -3.63 22.54 9.35
N GLU A 206 -3.65 21.39 8.69
CA GLU A 206 -3.40 21.31 7.25
C GLU A 206 -4.02 20.04 6.67
N GLN A 207 -4.45 20.11 5.41
CA GLN A 207 -4.71 18.97 4.56
C GLN A 207 -3.82 18.99 3.34
N LEU A 208 -3.19 17.87 3.01
CA LEU A 208 -2.54 17.65 1.72
C LEU A 208 -3.27 16.53 0.98
N GLU A 209 -3.59 16.76 -0.28
CA GLU A 209 -4.15 15.77 -1.19
C GLU A 209 -3.21 15.55 -2.36
N VAL A 210 -2.99 14.29 -2.73
CA VAL A 210 -2.45 13.91 -4.04
C VAL A 210 -3.53 13.13 -4.77
N ARG A 211 -3.78 13.49 -6.02
CA ARG A 211 -4.65 12.76 -6.93
C ARG A 211 -3.82 12.31 -8.12
N LEU A 212 -3.98 11.07 -8.53
CA LEU A 212 -3.25 10.49 -9.64
C LEU A 212 -4.18 9.58 -10.45
N VAL A 213 -4.08 9.68 -11.77
CA VAL A 213 -4.74 8.75 -12.70
C VAL A 213 -3.65 8.12 -13.56
N ALA A 214 -3.64 6.79 -13.62
CA ALA A 214 -2.73 6.03 -14.48
C ALA A 214 -3.52 5.06 -15.35
N GLU A 215 -3.21 5.00 -16.64
CA GLU A 215 -3.66 3.92 -17.52
C GLU A 215 -2.50 2.98 -17.78
N VAL A 216 -2.74 1.68 -17.57
CA VAL A 216 -1.72 0.63 -17.65
C VAL A 216 -2.20 -0.48 -18.58
N GLU A 217 -1.33 -0.89 -19.50
CA GLU A 217 -1.60 -1.92 -20.48
C GLU A 217 -1.03 -3.28 -20.06
N PHE A 218 -1.85 -4.32 -20.14
CA PHE A 218 -1.48 -5.73 -19.95
C PHE A 218 -1.08 -6.40 -21.27
N PRO A 219 -0.28 -7.48 -21.24
CA PRO A 219 0.32 -8.13 -20.05
C PRO A 219 1.62 -7.46 -19.58
N HIS A 220 2.14 -6.48 -20.32
CA HIS A 220 3.46 -5.90 -20.07
C HIS A 220 3.52 -4.99 -18.84
N LEU A 221 2.37 -4.55 -18.31
CA LEU A 221 2.23 -3.59 -17.21
C LEU A 221 2.84 -2.22 -17.55
N THR A 222 2.74 -1.81 -18.80
CA THR A 222 3.31 -0.56 -19.31
C THR A 222 2.38 0.60 -19.01
N VAL A 223 2.91 1.70 -18.47
CA VAL A 223 2.13 2.93 -18.25
C VAL A 223 1.92 3.65 -19.58
N GLY A 224 0.68 3.77 -20.02
CA GLY A 224 0.32 4.48 -21.25
C GLY A 224 0.00 5.97 -21.00
N ARG A 225 -0.71 6.26 -19.91
CA ARG A 225 -1.06 7.63 -19.51
C ARG A 225 -0.87 7.79 -18.01
N LEU A 226 -0.42 8.98 -17.60
CA LEU A 226 -0.19 9.30 -16.20
C LEU A 226 -0.39 10.80 -15.97
N GLU A 227 -1.27 11.13 -15.03
CA GLU A 227 -1.55 12.50 -14.61
C GLU A 227 -1.57 12.54 -13.08
N ALA A 228 -0.99 13.58 -12.50
CA ALA A 228 -1.06 13.79 -11.07
C ALA A 228 -1.20 15.26 -10.72
N ALA A 229 -1.94 15.55 -9.66
CA ALA A 229 -2.02 16.88 -9.09
C ALA A 229 -2.02 16.79 -7.56
N GLU A 230 -1.56 17.86 -6.95
CA GLU A 230 -1.50 17.99 -5.50
C GLU A 230 -2.21 19.26 -5.06
N ARG A 231 -2.81 19.24 -3.88
CA ARG A 231 -3.40 20.43 -3.27
C ARG A 231 -3.13 20.41 -1.78
N ARG A 232 -2.66 21.54 -1.25
CA ARG A 232 -2.43 21.75 0.18
C ARG A 232 -3.37 22.85 0.67
N ARG A 233 -4.02 22.65 1.80
CA ARG A 233 -4.98 23.57 2.43
C ARG A 233 -4.58 23.81 3.87
N GLY A 234 -4.52 25.07 4.27
CA GLY A 234 -4.55 25.51 5.66
C GLY A 234 -5.90 26.15 6.01
N ALA A 235 -6.01 26.66 7.23
CA ALA A 235 -7.24 27.30 7.70
C ALA A 235 -7.58 28.58 6.90
N ALA A 236 -6.56 29.29 6.39
CA ALA A 236 -6.73 30.56 5.67
C ALA A 236 -7.20 30.41 4.21
N ASP A 237 -6.94 29.26 3.57
CA ASP A 237 -7.16 29.02 2.15
C ASP A 237 -7.94 27.72 1.88
N LEU A 238 -8.73 27.29 2.87
CA LEU A 238 -9.47 26.02 2.86
C LEU A 238 -10.32 25.82 1.59
N GLU A 239 -11.01 26.85 1.11
CA GLU A 239 -11.83 26.75 -0.10
C GLU A 239 -11.06 27.14 -1.38
N GLY A 240 -10.11 28.05 -1.25
CA GLY A 240 -9.44 28.71 -2.38
C GLY A 240 -8.15 28.04 -2.86
N ALA A 241 -7.57 27.10 -2.11
CA ALA A 241 -6.31 26.49 -2.49
C ALA A 241 -6.39 25.79 -3.87
N ALA A 242 -5.51 26.20 -4.78
CA ALA A 242 -5.45 25.66 -6.13
C ALA A 242 -4.80 24.27 -6.16
N TRP A 243 -5.14 23.49 -7.20
CA TRP A 243 -4.39 22.29 -7.53
C TRP A 243 -3.10 22.66 -8.26
N ARG A 244 -1.98 22.12 -7.79
CA ARG A 244 -0.68 22.17 -8.46
C ARG A 244 -0.53 20.92 -9.34
N ASP A 245 -0.28 21.09 -10.62
CA ASP A 245 0.08 19.96 -11.48
C ASP A 245 1.40 19.34 -11.02
N ARG A 246 1.42 18.01 -10.95
CA ARG A 246 2.57 17.19 -10.56
C ARG A 246 2.96 16.19 -11.65
N SER A 247 2.27 16.20 -12.80
CA SER A 247 2.46 15.24 -13.87
C SER A 247 3.90 15.22 -14.40
N ALA A 248 4.55 16.38 -14.50
CA ALA A 248 5.95 16.48 -14.94
C ALA A 248 6.94 15.67 -14.06
N ALA A 249 6.70 15.57 -12.75
CA ALA A 249 7.58 14.84 -11.82
C ALA A 249 7.57 13.32 -12.06
N ILE A 250 6.51 12.80 -12.68
CA ILE A 250 6.27 11.37 -12.90
C ILE A 250 6.14 11.01 -14.38
N ALA A 251 6.19 11.98 -15.31
CA ALA A 251 6.01 11.78 -16.74
C ALA A 251 6.98 10.73 -17.33
N TRP A 252 8.17 10.60 -16.76
CA TRP A 252 9.16 9.60 -17.17
C TRP A 252 8.67 8.15 -17.00
N LEU A 253 7.67 7.89 -16.16
CA LEU A 253 7.07 6.55 -16.02
C LEU A 253 6.29 6.13 -17.26
N ILE A 254 5.84 7.08 -18.10
CA ILE A 254 5.14 6.76 -19.34
C ILE A 254 6.06 5.94 -20.24
N GLY A 255 5.53 4.86 -20.80
CA GLY A 255 6.28 3.87 -21.58
C GLY A 255 7.10 2.89 -20.73
N HIS A 256 7.18 3.07 -19.42
CA HIS A 256 7.90 2.14 -18.53
C HIS A 256 6.94 1.12 -17.90
N ARG A 257 7.53 -0.02 -17.52
CA ARG A 257 6.83 -1.11 -16.85
C ARG A 257 6.72 -0.87 -15.34
N LEU A 258 5.52 -1.06 -14.78
CA LEU A 258 5.30 -1.14 -13.34
C LEU A 258 5.72 -2.52 -12.80
N GLY A 259 7.02 -2.79 -12.82
CA GLY A 259 7.61 -4.08 -12.47
C GLY A 259 8.94 -3.96 -11.73
N ALA A 260 9.85 -4.90 -12.00
CA ALA A 260 11.18 -4.89 -11.38
C ALA A 260 11.91 -3.56 -11.67
N GLY A 261 12.64 -3.04 -10.67
CA GLY A 261 13.41 -1.80 -10.79
C GLY A 261 12.63 -0.50 -10.57
N VAL A 262 11.32 -0.45 -10.87
CA VAL A 262 10.53 0.79 -10.80
C VAL A 262 10.54 1.43 -9.40
N THR A 263 10.49 0.61 -8.35
CA THR A 263 10.56 1.08 -6.95
C THR A 263 11.88 1.78 -6.65
N ALA A 264 13.00 1.21 -7.10
CA ALA A 264 14.31 1.81 -6.86
C ALA A 264 14.44 3.14 -7.60
N GLU A 265 13.96 3.20 -8.85
CA GLU A 265 13.96 4.42 -9.66
C GLU A 265 13.07 5.52 -9.05
N LEU A 266 11.88 5.17 -8.57
CA LEU A 266 10.99 6.09 -7.86
C LEU A 266 11.65 6.66 -6.59
N LEU A 267 12.29 5.82 -5.80
CA LEU A 267 13.04 6.23 -4.62
C LEU A 267 14.21 7.15 -5.00
N ALA A 268 14.94 6.85 -6.07
CA ALA A 268 16.06 7.67 -6.52
C ALA A 268 15.62 9.07 -6.98
N ARG A 269 14.49 9.18 -7.68
CA ARG A 269 14.03 10.45 -8.26
C ARG A 269 13.22 11.31 -7.30
N LEU A 270 12.37 10.70 -6.47
CA LEU A 270 11.43 11.43 -5.59
C LEU A 270 11.81 11.31 -4.10
N GLY A 271 12.71 10.41 -3.73
CA GLY A 271 13.05 10.16 -2.33
C GLY A 271 13.90 11.26 -1.69
N GLY A 272 14.64 12.04 -2.48
CA GLY A 272 15.53 13.10 -1.99
C GLY A 272 14.84 14.40 -1.60
N ALA A 273 13.59 14.62 -2.03
CA ALA A 273 12.82 15.82 -1.74
C ALA A 273 11.69 15.49 -0.74
N PRO A 274 11.74 16.01 0.51
CA PRO A 274 10.72 15.70 1.51
C PRO A 274 9.30 16.02 1.04
N ASP A 275 9.09 17.15 0.35
CA ASP A 275 7.77 17.55 -0.15
C ASP A 275 7.22 16.64 -1.28
N ASP A 276 8.05 15.79 -1.88
CA ASP A 276 7.61 14.81 -2.88
C ASP A 276 7.13 13.50 -2.25
N ARG A 277 7.29 13.36 -0.92
CA ARG A 277 6.99 12.13 -0.22
C ARG A 277 5.55 11.63 -0.40
N PRO A 278 4.50 12.47 -0.28
CA PRO A 278 3.12 12.02 -0.51
C PRO A 278 2.88 11.51 -1.94
N LEU A 279 3.48 12.17 -2.94
CA LEU A 279 3.41 11.73 -4.34
C LEU A 279 4.13 10.39 -4.54
N LEU A 280 5.36 10.28 -4.05
CA LEU A 280 6.14 9.05 -4.09
C LEU A 280 5.38 7.87 -3.48
N ASP A 281 4.82 8.05 -2.29
CA ASP A 281 4.05 7.00 -1.63
C ASP A 281 2.80 6.61 -2.44
N THR A 282 2.12 7.58 -3.05
CA THR A 282 0.96 7.31 -3.93
C THR A 282 1.37 6.45 -5.12
N VAL A 283 2.46 6.80 -5.80
CA VAL A 283 2.95 6.10 -6.99
C VAL A 283 3.46 4.69 -6.64
N LEU A 284 4.11 4.53 -5.49
CA LEU A 284 4.59 3.22 -5.02
C LEU A 284 3.45 2.22 -4.77
N MET A 285 2.23 2.70 -4.51
CA MET A 285 1.06 1.85 -4.29
C MET A 285 0.39 1.38 -5.60
N LEU A 286 0.80 1.90 -6.78
CA LEU A 286 0.23 1.49 -8.06
C LEU A 286 0.53 0.04 -8.41
N ALA A 287 1.80 -0.36 -8.41
CA ALA A 287 2.19 -1.72 -8.81
C ALA A 287 1.57 -2.80 -7.90
N PRO A 288 1.60 -2.66 -6.55
CA PRO A 288 0.90 -3.59 -5.68
C PRO A 288 -0.61 -3.67 -5.97
N THR A 289 -1.28 -2.56 -6.33
CA THR A 289 -2.73 -2.54 -6.62
C THR A 289 -3.03 -3.18 -7.97
N LEU A 290 -2.17 -2.94 -8.97
CA LEU A 290 -2.26 -3.55 -10.30
C LEU A 290 -2.23 -5.08 -10.23
N VAL A 291 -1.38 -5.65 -9.37
CA VAL A 291 -1.34 -7.10 -9.13
C VAL A 291 -2.69 -7.63 -8.62
N GLN A 292 -3.40 -6.87 -7.77
CA GLN A 292 -4.73 -7.26 -7.30
C GLN A 292 -5.80 -7.11 -8.40
N CYS A 293 -5.69 -6.06 -9.23
CA CYS A 293 -6.58 -5.87 -10.38
C CYS A 293 -6.45 -7.03 -11.37
N ALA A 294 -5.22 -7.48 -11.66
CA ALA A 294 -4.95 -8.59 -12.58
C ALA A 294 -5.69 -9.87 -12.17
N ALA A 295 -5.80 -10.14 -10.86
CA ALA A 295 -6.57 -11.27 -10.36
C ALA A 295 -8.08 -11.11 -10.67
N ALA A 296 -8.63 -9.90 -10.60
CA ALA A 296 -10.05 -9.60 -10.85
C ALA A 296 -10.42 -9.47 -12.34
N MET A 297 -9.43 -9.34 -13.23
CA MET A 297 -9.62 -9.36 -14.70
C MET A 297 -9.97 -10.76 -15.23
N SER A 298 -10.35 -11.66 -14.31
CA SER A 298 -10.57 -13.06 -14.58
C SER A 298 -11.73 -13.32 -15.51
N GLU A 299 -12.63 -12.42 -15.92
CA GLU A 299 -13.63 -12.75 -16.96
C GLU A 299 -13.01 -12.93 -18.37
N ALA A 300 -11.82 -12.38 -18.62
CA ALA A 300 -11.02 -12.73 -19.79
C ALA A 300 -10.27 -14.08 -19.61
N TRP A 301 -10.20 -14.60 -18.38
CA TRP A 301 -9.43 -15.79 -18.03
C TRP A 301 -10.16 -17.12 -18.30
N PRO A 302 -11.51 -17.29 -18.25
CA PRO A 302 -12.26 -18.48 -18.70
C PRO A 302 -11.88 -18.98 -20.09
N LEU A 303 -11.45 -18.07 -20.97
CA LEU A 303 -10.90 -18.41 -22.27
C LEU A 303 -9.48 -18.98 -22.18
N ALA A 304 -8.65 -18.49 -21.25
CA ALA A 304 -7.36 -19.08 -20.90
C ALA A 304 -7.48 -20.41 -20.11
N PHE A 305 -8.49 -20.60 -19.25
CA PHE A 305 -8.80 -21.87 -18.56
C PHE A 305 -9.07 -23.04 -19.50
N ARG A 306 -9.63 -22.76 -20.69
CA ARG A 306 -9.80 -23.80 -21.71
C ARG A 306 -8.47 -24.23 -22.34
N ALA A 307 -7.42 -23.42 -22.20
CA ALA A 307 -6.12 -23.63 -22.81
C ALA A 307 -5.04 -24.09 -21.81
N ASP A 308 -5.18 -23.82 -20.51
CA ASP A 308 -4.25 -24.22 -19.45
C ASP A 308 -4.99 -25.04 -18.36
N PRO A 309 -4.70 -26.35 -18.20
CA PRO A 309 -5.43 -27.24 -17.29
C PRO A 309 -5.03 -27.08 -15.81
N SER A 310 -4.11 -26.16 -15.49
CA SER A 310 -3.57 -26.05 -14.13
C SER A 310 -4.49 -25.33 -13.15
N VAL A 311 -4.65 -25.95 -11.97
CA VAL A 311 -5.43 -25.43 -10.84
C VAL A 311 -4.57 -24.52 -9.93
N VAL A 312 -3.24 -24.55 -10.07
CA VAL A 312 -2.27 -23.83 -9.21
C VAL A 312 -1.35 -22.85 -9.97
N ALA A 313 -1.30 -22.88 -11.31
CA ALA A 313 -0.46 -21.97 -12.12
C ALA A 313 -0.88 -20.50 -11.96
N MET A 314 -2.17 -20.25 -11.73
CA MET A 314 -2.70 -18.92 -11.48
C MET A 314 -2.43 -18.51 -10.05
N GLY A 315 -1.51 -17.57 -9.90
CA GLY A 315 -1.08 -17.14 -8.58
C GLY A 315 0.07 -16.15 -8.61
N GLY A 316 0.66 -15.92 -7.44
CA GLY A 316 1.80 -15.03 -7.29
C GLY A 316 3.06 -15.55 -7.99
N LEU A 317 3.95 -14.61 -8.28
CA LEU A 317 5.29 -14.88 -8.78
C LEU A 317 6.09 -15.65 -7.73
N THR A 318 7.01 -16.52 -8.15
CA THR A 318 7.89 -17.20 -7.20
C THR A 318 8.66 -16.18 -6.35
N ASP A 319 8.74 -16.44 -5.05
CA ASP A 319 9.36 -15.59 -4.03
C ASP A 319 8.69 -14.23 -3.85
N SER A 320 7.45 -14.04 -4.34
CA SER A 320 6.71 -12.78 -4.13
C SER A 320 6.22 -12.58 -2.70
N CYS A 321 5.89 -13.67 -2.00
CA CYS A 321 5.52 -13.71 -0.60
C CYS A 321 5.78 -15.11 -0.03
N TYR A 322 5.57 -15.29 1.28
CA TYR A 322 5.70 -16.58 1.96
C TYR A 322 4.92 -17.72 1.30
N MET A 323 3.66 -17.49 0.90
CA MET A 323 2.83 -18.52 0.25
C MET A 323 3.35 -18.93 -1.13
N TRP A 324 4.03 -18.02 -1.83
CA TRP A 324 4.59 -18.23 -3.16
C TRP A 324 6.12 -18.41 -3.15
N ARG A 325 6.71 -18.73 -2.00
CA ARG A 325 8.14 -18.98 -1.89
C ARG A 325 8.53 -20.23 -2.66
N ARG A 326 9.73 -20.23 -3.22
CA ARG A 326 10.32 -21.42 -3.83
C ARG A 326 10.31 -22.58 -2.85
N ASP A 327 10.00 -23.76 -3.38
CA ASP A 327 9.93 -25.00 -2.62
C ASP A 327 8.84 -24.99 -1.53
N GLY A 328 7.98 -23.97 -1.44
CA GLY A 328 6.80 -23.92 -0.57
C GLY A 328 5.66 -24.80 -1.08
N ALA A 329 4.59 -24.98 -0.30
CA ALA A 329 3.49 -25.88 -0.67
C ALA A 329 2.88 -25.57 -2.04
N LEU A 330 2.59 -24.29 -2.31
CA LEU A 330 1.99 -23.88 -3.58
C LEU A 330 2.94 -23.98 -4.77
N ASP A 331 4.24 -23.74 -4.57
CA ASP A 331 5.25 -23.90 -5.63
C ASP A 331 5.43 -25.38 -5.97
N ARG A 332 5.47 -26.27 -4.95
CA ARG A 332 5.51 -27.73 -5.17
C ARG A 332 4.26 -28.25 -5.88
N ALA A 333 3.07 -27.78 -5.48
CA ALA A 333 1.82 -28.14 -6.14
C ALA A 333 1.80 -27.68 -7.60
N ARG A 334 2.26 -26.45 -7.88
CA ARG A 334 2.41 -25.93 -9.25
C ARG A 334 3.34 -26.78 -10.12
N VAL A 335 4.48 -27.21 -9.57
CA VAL A 335 5.45 -28.07 -10.27
C VAL A 335 4.88 -29.47 -10.51
N ALA A 336 4.15 -30.05 -9.55
CA ALA A 336 3.52 -31.36 -9.69
C ALA A 336 2.48 -31.40 -10.82
N GLU A 337 1.83 -30.28 -11.12
CA GLU A 337 0.92 -30.12 -12.27
C GLU A 337 1.64 -29.92 -13.62
N GLY A 338 2.98 -29.96 -13.65
CA GLY A 338 3.77 -29.80 -14.87
C GLY A 338 4.04 -28.35 -15.29
N ASN A 339 3.69 -27.37 -14.45
CA ASN A 339 3.90 -25.96 -14.77
C ASN A 339 5.30 -25.48 -14.39
N ARG A 340 5.82 -24.55 -15.20
CA ARG A 340 7.06 -23.84 -14.86
C ARG A 340 6.75 -22.72 -13.86
N SER A 341 7.53 -22.63 -12.80
CA SER A 341 7.46 -21.52 -11.85
C SER A 341 7.72 -20.19 -12.57
N PRO A 342 6.78 -19.22 -12.57
CA PRO A 342 7.00 -17.90 -13.14
C PRO A 342 8.07 -17.17 -12.33
N ARG A 343 9.24 -16.96 -12.93
CA ARG A 343 10.35 -16.25 -12.31
C ARG A 343 10.14 -14.74 -12.43
N ARG A 344 10.56 -13.99 -11.41
CA ARG A 344 10.78 -12.54 -11.59
C ARG A 344 11.82 -12.38 -12.72
N PRO A 345 11.53 -11.56 -13.74
CA PRO A 345 12.51 -11.27 -14.80
C PRO A 345 13.77 -10.63 -14.23
#